data_AF-A0A843F8E7-F1
#
_entry.id   AF-A0A843F8E7-F1
#
_cell.length_a   1.000
_cell.length_b   1.000
_cell.length_c   1.000
_cell.angle_alpha   90.00
_cell.angle_beta   90.00
_cell.angle_gamma   90.00
#
_symmetry.space_group_name_H-M   'P 1'
#
loop_
_entity.id
_entity.type
_entity.pdbx_description
1 polymer ?
#
loop_
_entity_poly.entity_id
_entity_poly.type
_entity_poly.pdbx_seq_one_letter_code
_entity_poly.pdbx_strand_id
1 'polypeptide(L)'
;MGVNLSGLVEAKTVELSELRGKSIAIDAYNTIYQFLSIIRQPDGYPLTDSKGRTTSHLSGILYRTANLIEAGIEPTFVFDGKPHELKSGTISERKERREKAEQEWYKAVQEGDTKKAFSKAQQTSRMTPEIQQSSRELLALMGIPIVQAPSDGEAQGAYMCSKGDVWASASQDFDSILFGAPRLLRNVTITGRRKVPGKDLYRDVKTEVVESKEFLDSLGIDREQLVDMCILMGTDFNGGISGIGPKKGLKLIKDHGDIEHALAHLGVEIPE
;
A
#
# COMPACT_ATOMS: atom_id res chain seq x y z
N MET A 1 5.13 -2.09 -0.26
CA MET A 1 6.31 -1.75 0.58
C MET A 1 6.71 -0.42 0.04
N GLY A 2 6.04 0.63 0.48
CA GLY A 2 6.46 2.01 0.26
C GLY A 2 7.23 2.50 1.47
N VAL A 3 7.38 3.82 1.56
CA VAL A 3 8.13 4.44 2.66
C VAL A 3 7.34 4.34 3.96
N ASN A 4 7.95 3.78 5.02
CA ASN A 4 7.29 3.66 6.31
C ASN A 4 7.41 4.95 7.13
N LEU A 5 6.39 5.80 7.03
CA LEU A 5 6.25 7.04 7.79
C LEU A 5 5.33 6.92 9.02
N SER A 6 4.86 5.71 9.37
CA SER A 6 3.83 5.54 10.40
C SER A 6 4.24 6.03 11.80
N GLY A 7 5.53 6.14 12.08
CA GLY A 7 6.06 6.67 13.34
C GLY A 7 6.11 8.20 13.43
N LEU A 8 5.78 8.91 12.34
CA LEU A 8 5.78 10.38 12.25
C LEU A 8 4.41 10.95 11.91
N VAL A 9 3.51 10.13 11.37
CA VAL A 9 2.20 10.58 10.91
C VAL A 9 1.18 10.47 12.05
N GLU A 10 0.51 11.59 12.34
CA GLU A 10 -0.72 11.61 13.13
C GLU A 10 -1.92 11.54 12.18
N ALA A 11 -2.46 10.35 11.97
CA ALA A 11 -3.64 10.15 11.14
C ALA A 11 -4.94 10.37 11.95
N LYS A 12 -5.94 11.00 11.33
CA LYS A 12 -7.27 11.15 11.91
C LYS A 12 -8.09 9.90 11.62
N THR A 13 -8.69 9.33 12.66
CA THR A 13 -9.64 8.22 12.48
C THR A 13 -10.97 8.77 11.96
N VAL A 14 -11.54 8.10 10.96
CA VAL A 14 -12.87 8.41 10.43
C VAL A 14 -13.70 7.14 10.28
N GLU A 15 -15.03 7.27 10.42
CA GLU A 15 -15.98 6.22 10.11
C GLU A 15 -16.38 6.29 8.62
N LEU A 16 -16.76 5.16 8.04
CA LEU A 16 -17.13 5.11 6.61
C LEU A 16 -18.35 6.00 6.28
N SER A 17 -19.26 6.19 7.25
CA SER A 17 -20.42 7.08 7.10
C SER A 17 -20.04 8.55 6.91
N GLU A 18 -18.88 8.98 7.43
CA GLU A 18 -18.37 10.35 7.27
C GLU A 18 -17.83 10.59 5.85
N LEU A 19 -17.55 9.52 5.11
CA LEU A 19 -17.07 9.53 3.72
C LEU A 19 -18.21 9.45 2.70
N ARG A 20 -19.47 9.54 3.14
CA ARG A 20 -20.63 9.52 2.25
C ARG A 20 -20.56 10.66 1.21
N GLY A 21 -20.77 10.31 -0.05
CA GLY A 21 -20.68 11.21 -1.20
C GLY A 21 -19.25 11.62 -1.57
N LYS A 22 -18.23 10.98 -1.00
CA LYS A 22 -16.83 11.22 -1.37
C LYS A 22 -16.39 10.25 -2.44
N SER A 23 -15.80 10.79 -3.51
CA SER A 23 -15.10 10.02 -4.52
C SER A 23 -13.68 9.70 -4.08
N ILE A 24 -13.25 8.45 -4.27
CA ILE A 24 -11.95 7.95 -3.79
C ILE A 24 -11.22 7.22 -4.92
N ALA A 25 -9.99 7.62 -5.22
CA ALA A 25 -9.10 6.87 -6.09
C ALA A 25 -8.36 5.77 -5.29
N ILE A 26 -8.75 4.52 -5.47
CA ILE A 26 -8.19 3.36 -4.78
C ILE A 26 -7.06 2.76 -5.61
N ASP A 27 -5.87 2.60 -5.03
CA ASP A 27 -4.81 1.81 -5.64
C ASP A 27 -5.26 0.33 -5.75
N ALA A 28 -5.44 -0.12 -6.99
CA ALA A 28 -5.92 -1.46 -7.28
C ALA A 28 -4.91 -2.54 -6.89
N TYR A 29 -3.62 -2.34 -7.17
CA TYR A 29 -2.60 -3.35 -6.91
C TYR A 29 -2.39 -3.52 -5.42
N ASN A 30 -2.25 -2.42 -4.68
CA ASN A 30 -2.13 -2.42 -3.23
C ASN A 30 -3.34 -3.13 -2.59
N THR A 31 -4.56 -2.82 -3.07
CA THR A 31 -5.80 -3.43 -2.58
C THR A 31 -5.90 -4.91 -2.90
N ILE A 32 -5.59 -5.34 -4.12
CA ILE A 32 -5.63 -6.75 -4.52
C ILE A 32 -4.60 -7.56 -3.70
N TYR A 33 -3.38 -7.05 -3.51
CA TYR A 33 -2.39 -7.71 -2.66
C TYR A 33 -2.88 -7.87 -1.21
N GLN A 34 -3.58 -6.86 -0.67
CA GLN A 34 -4.21 -6.98 0.65
C GLN A 34 -5.26 -8.09 0.67
N PHE A 35 -6.13 -8.18 -0.35
CA PHE A 35 -7.12 -9.25 -0.43
C PHE A 35 -6.49 -10.63 -0.51
N LEU A 36 -5.45 -10.81 -1.33
CA LEU A 36 -4.70 -12.07 -1.42
C LEU A 36 -4.01 -12.45 -0.09
N SER A 37 -3.60 -11.46 0.70
CA SER A 37 -2.95 -11.68 2.00
C SER A 37 -3.96 -11.96 3.12
N ILE A 38 -5.10 -11.28 3.13
CA ILE A 38 -6.04 -11.27 4.25
C ILE A 38 -7.18 -12.28 4.06
N ILE A 39 -7.69 -12.43 2.84
CA ILE A 39 -8.85 -13.27 2.55
C ILE A 39 -8.35 -14.68 2.24
N ARG A 40 -8.31 -15.51 3.27
CA ARG A 40 -7.76 -16.86 3.24
C ARG A 40 -8.66 -17.82 4.00
N GLN A 41 -8.51 -19.10 3.69
CA GLN A 41 -9.10 -20.19 4.43
C GLN A 41 -8.48 -20.28 5.85
N PRO A 42 -9.14 -20.95 6.82
CA PRO A 42 -8.62 -21.10 8.18
C PRO A 42 -7.23 -21.73 8.28
N ASP A 43 -6.87 -22.57 7.31
CA ASP A 43 -5.56 -23.22 7.16
C ASP A 43 -4.48 -22.30 6.56
N GLY A 44 -4.84 -21.08 6.15
CA GLY A 44 -3.96 -20.08 5.56
C GLY A 44 -3.80 -20.19 4.04
N TYR A 45 -4.44 -21.16 3.38
CA TYR A 45 -4.46 -21.20 1.93
C TYR A 45 -5.34 -20.07 1.36
N PRO A 46 -5.02 -19.52 0.18
CA PRO A 46 -5.92 -18.61 -0.50
C PRO A 46 -7.28 -19.28 -0.78
N LEU A 47 -8.31 -18.46 -0.98
CA LEU A 47 -9.56 -18.96 -1.54
C LEU A 47 -9.29 -19.42 -2.97
N THR A 48 -9.84 -20.55 -3.36
CA THR A 48 -9.73 -21.08 -4.73
C THR A 48 -11.08 -21.54 -5.26
N ASP A 49 -11.20 -21.60 -6.58
CA ASP A 49 -12.33 -22.27 -7.24
C ASP A 49 -12.08 -23.79 -7.36
N SER A 50 -13.03 -24.50 -8.00
CA SER A 50 -12.94 -25.95 -8.25
C SER A 50 -11.78 -26.37 -9.16
N LYS A 51 -11.14 -25.42 -9.85
CA LYS A 51 -9.97 -25.63 -10.70
C LYS A 51 -8.66 -25.24 -10.01
N GLY A 52 -8.71 -24.86 -8.73
CA GLY A 52 -7.54 -24.44 -7.95
C GLY A 52 -7.06 -23.03 -8.26
N ARG A 53 -7.81 -22.23 -9.02
CA ARG A 53 -7.45 -20.83 -9.32
C ARG A 53 -7.77 -19.95 -8.12
N THR A 54 -6.86 -19.05 -7.75
CA THR A 54 -7.08 -18.14 -6.61
C THR A 54 -8.25 -17.20 -6.88
N THR A 55 -9.14 -17.02 -5.90
CA THR A 55 -10.34 -16.16 -5.97
C THR A 55 -10.44 -15.15 -4.83
N SER A 56 -9.45 -15.12 -3.92
CA SER A 56 -9.40 -14.18 -2.79
C SER A 56 -9.54 -12.72 -3.21
N HIS A 57 -8.93 -12.34 -4.34
CA HIS A 57 -9.03 -10.97 -4.88
C HIS A 57 -10.45 -10.65 -5.36
N LEU A 58 -11.14 -11.58 -6.02
CA LEU A 58 -12.52 -11.38 -6.49
C LEU A 58 -13.48 -11.23 -5.32
N SER A 59 -13.34 -12.08 -4.31
CA SER A 59 -14.14 -11.99 -3.08
C SER A 59 -13.93 -10.64 -2.39
N GLY A 60 -12.67 -10.20 -2.26
CA GLY A 60 -12.34 -8.90 -1.70
C GLY A 60 -12.93 -7.74 -2.50
N ILE A 61 -12.74 -7.74 -3.83
CA ILE A 61 -13.30 -6.72 -4.72
C ILE A 61 -14.81 -6.65 -4.58
N LEU A 62 -15.51 -7.79 -4.68
CA LEU A 62 -16.96 -7.82 -4.63
C LEU A 62 -17.49 -7.26 -3.30
N TYR A 63 -17.11 -7.87 -2.18
CA TYR A 63 -17.70 -7.54 -0.89
C TYR A 63 -17.19 -6.21 -0.34
N ARG A 64 -15.90 -5.90 -0.48
CA ARG A 64 -15.36 -4.65 0.06
C ARG A 64 -15.82 -3.45 -0.75
N THR A 65 -15.86 -3.55 -2.07
CA THR A 65 -16.37 -2.45 -2.90
C THR A 65 -17.87 -2.25 -2.69
N ALA A 66 -18.66 -3.33 -2.54
CA ALA A 66 -20.07 -3.22 -2.18
C ALA A 66 -20.28 -2.48 -0.86
N ASN A 67 -19.50 -2.79 0.18
CA ASN A 67 -19.58 -2.09 1.47
C ASN A 67 -19.26 -0.58 1.35
N LEU A 68 -18.31 -0.20 0.48
CA LEU A 68 -18.00 1.21 0.24
C LEU A 68 -19.20 1.92 -0.42
N ILE A 69 -19.79 1.30 -1.44
CA ILE A 69 -20.95 1.85 -2.15
C ILE A 69 -22.15 1.94 -1.21
N GLU A 70 -22.37 0.95 -0.35
CA GLU A 70 -23.42 0.96 0.67
C GLU A 70 -23.24 2.11 1.68
N ALA A 71 -21.99 2.43 2.04
CA ALA A 71 -21.66 3.63 2.83
C ALA A 71 -21.83 4.95 2.04
N GLY A 72 -22.17 4.87 0.75
CA GLY A 72 -22.33 6.00 -0.16
C GLY A 72 -21.02 6.60 -0.65
N ILE A 73 -19.92 5.85 -0.59
CA ILE A 73 -18.63 6.23 -1.15
C ILE A 73 -18.63 5.91 -2.65
N GLU A 74 -17.95 6.73 -3.45
CA GLU A 74 -17.81 6.54 -4.90
C GLU A 74 -16.38 6.07 -5.25
N PRO A 75 -16.12 4.75 -5.30
CA PRO A 75 -14.78 4.22 -5.55
C PRO A 75 -14.42 4.28 -7.04
N THR A 76 -13.18 4.64 -7.33
CA THR A 76 -12.55 4.50 -8.65
C THR A 76 -11.24 3.73 -8.47
N PHE A 77 -11.07 2.62 -9.17
CA PHE A 77 -9.85 1.81 -9.06
C PHE A 77 -8.79 2.25 -10.06
N VAL A 78 -7.60 2.55 -9.57
CA VAL A 78 -6.47 2.96 -10.40
C VAL A 78 -5.47 1.81 -10.49
N PHE A 79 -5.23 1.33 -11.71
CA PHE A 79 -4.31 0.24 -11.98
C PHE A 79 -2.98 0.77 -12.48
N ASP A 80 -1.88 0.17 -12.02
CA ASP A 80 -0.53 0.46 -12.50
C ASP A 80 -0.40 0.18 -14.00
N GLY A 81 0.41 1.01 -14.65
CA GLY A 81 0.92 0.86 -16.00
C GLY A 81 2.28 0.17 -16.02
N LYS A 82 3.17 0.64 -16.90
CA LYS A 82 4.52 0.08 -17.01
C LYS A 82 5.37 0.62 -15.85
N PRO A 83 5.99 -0.23 -15.02
CA PRO A 83 6.86 0.24 -13.94
C PRO A 83 8.09 0.95 -14.50
N HIS A 84 8.56 1.96 -13.76
CA HIS A 84 9.82 2.66 -14.05
C HIS A 84 11.03 1.72 -13.92
N GLU A 85 12.08 1.94 -14.72
CA GLU A 85 13.27 1.07 -14.75
C GLU A 85 14.01 1.00 -13.41
N LEU A 86 14.04 2.13 -12.68
CA LEU A 86 14.61 2.23 -11.33
C LEU A 86 13.94 1.29 -10.31
N LYS A 87 12.69 0.83 -10.55
CA LYS A 87 12.01 -0.14 -9.67
C LYS A 87 12.48 -1.59 -9.88
N SER A 88 13.31 -1.85 -10.88
CA SER A 88 13.74 -3.21 -11.23
C SER A 88 14.42 -3.94 -10.07
N GLY A 89 15.28 -3.23 -9.32
CA GLY A 89 15.92 -3.77 -8.11
C GLY A 89 14.89 -4.21 -7.07
N THR A 90 13.99 -3.32 -6.68
CA THR A 90 12.95 -3.62 -5.68
C THR A 90 11.98 -4.71 -6.15
N ILE A 91 11.67 -4.78 -7.45
CA ILE A 91 10.87 -5.88 -8.00
C ILE A 91 11.61 -7.22 -7.86
N SER A 92 12.92 -7.25 -8.13
CA SER A 92 13.76 -8.44 -7.95
C SER A 92 13.81 -8.88 -6.48
N GLU A 93 14.05 -7.95 -5.56
CA GLU A 93 14.06 -8.24 -4.12
C GLU A 93 12.71 -8.78 -3.62
N ARG A 94 11.59 -8.19 -4.10
CA ARG A 94 10.24 -8.68 -3.79
C ARG A 94 10.04 -10.12 -4.29
N LYS A 95 10.60 -10.46 -5.45
CA LYS A 95 10.57 -11.82 -6.00
C LYS A 95 11.38 -12.79 -5.13
N GLU A 96 12.62 -12.44 -4.78
CA GLU A 96 13.47 -13.28 -3.94
C GLU A 96 12.87 -13.50 -2.54
N ARG A 97 12.32 -12.45 -1.92
CA ARG A 97 11.68 -12.55 -0.61
C ARG A 97 10.47 -13.48 -0.65
N ARG A 98 9.70 -13.45 -1.74
CA ARG A 98 8.59 -14.37 -1.97
C ARG A 98 9.05 -15.82 -2.12
N GLU A 99 10.10 -16.06 -2.89
CA GLU A 99 10.66 -17.41 -3.07
C GLU A 99 11.20 -17.98 -1.75
N LYS A 100 11.88 -17.17 -0.95
CA LYS A 100 12.29 -17.54 0.41
C LYS A 100 11.09 -17.85 1.30
N ALA A 101 10.06 -17.00 1.28
CA ALA A 101 8.85 -17.22 2.07
C ALA A 101 8.10 -18.50 1.64
N GLU A 102 8.13 -18.85 0.36
CA GLU A 102 7.54 -20.07 -0.18
C GLU A 102 8.27 -21.32 0.31
N GLN A 103 9.60 -21.32 0.31
CA GLN A 103 10.40 -22.41 0.89
C GLN A 103 10.15 -22.57 2.40
N GLU A 104 10.14 -21.47 3.14
CA GLU A 104 9.86 -21.46 4.58
C GLU A 104 8.44 -21.92 4.90
N TRP A 105 7.47 -21.59 4.03
CA TRP A 105 6.11 -22.05 4.14
C TRP A 105 6.01 -23.57 3.97
N TYR A 106 6.60 -24.14 2.91
CA TYR A 106 6.61 -25.59 2.70
C TYR A 106 7.22 -26.33 3.89
N LYS A 107 8.35 -25.83 4.41
CA LYS A 107 9.00 -26.40 5.59
C LYS A 107 8.10 -26.33 6.83
N ALA A 108 7.45 -25.19 7.08
CA ALA A 108 6.53 -25.04 8.21
C ALA A 108 5.31 -25.96 8.12
N VAL A 109 4.79 -26.21 6.91
CA VAL A 109 3.70 -27.18 6.68
C VAL A 109 4.15 -28.60 7.00
N GLN A 110 5.35 -29.01 6.55
CA GLN A 110 5.92 -30.33 6.86
C GLN A 110 6.19 -30.52 8.35
N GLU A 111 6.61 -29.46 9.05
CA GLU A 111 6.86 -29.46 10.50
C GLU A 111 5.56 -29.39 11.33
N GLY A 112 4.39 -29.20 10.70
CA GLY A 112 3.12 -29.02 11.39
C GLY A 112 2.97 -27.69 12.14
N ASP A 113 3.87 -26.73 11.93
CA ASP A 113 3.81 -25.38 12.50
C ASP A 113 2.81 -24.51 11.72
N THR A 114 1.54 -24.70 12.05
CA THR A 114 0.41 -23.99 11.44
C THR A 114 0.52 -22.47 11.55
N LYS A 115 1.08 -21.94 12.65
CA LYS A 115 1.22 -20.49 12.84
C LYS A 115 2.26 -19.89 11.91
N LYS A 116 3.42 -20.53 11.80
CA LYS A 116 4.49 -20.10 10.89
C LYS A 116 4.09 -20.32 9.44
N ALA A 117 3.44 -21.45 9.13
CA ALA A 117 2.89 -21.72 7.80
C ALA A 117 1.92 -20.62 7.37
N PHE A 118 0.96 -20.25 8.22
CA PHE A 118 0.01 -19.17 7.94
C PHE A 118 0.72 -17.83 7.66
N SER A 119 1.66 -17.44 8.52
CA SER A 119 2.42 -16.19 8.39
C SER A 119 3.23 -16.12 7.09
N LYS A 120 3.87 -17.22 6.70
CA LYS A 120 4.67 -17.30 5.47
C LYS A 120 3.80 -17.37 4.22
N ALA A 121 2.67 -18.08 4.27
CA ALA A 121 1.71 -18.16 3.17
C ALA A 121 1.17 -16.78 2.76
N GLN A 122 0.97 -15.85 3.70
CA GLN A 122 0.55 -14.47 3.37
C GLN A 122 1.56 -13.74 2.49
N GLN A 123 2.85 -14.06 2.64
CA GLN A 123 3.96 -13.45 1.92
C GLN A 123 4.24 -14.09 0.56
N THR A 124 3.58 -15.20 0.20
CA THR A 124 3.78 -15.88 -1.10
C THR A 124 2.86 -15.36 -2.21
N SER A 125 1.91 -14.47 -1.88
CA SER A 125 0.90 -13.94 -2.81
C SER A 125 1.53 -13.34 -4.07
N ARG A 126 0.98 -13.68 -5.24
CA ARG A 126 1.48 -13.24 -6.56
C ARG A 126 0.40 -12.48 -7.30
N MET A 127 0.74 -11.35 -7.92
CA MET A 127 -0.09 -10.74 -8.95
C MET A 127 0.20 -11.44 -10.28
N THR A 128 -0.73 -12.26 -10.75
CA THR A 128 -0.63 -12.92 -12.07
C THR A 128 -1.46 -12.14 -13.11
N PRO A 129 -1.19 -12.29 -14.42
CA PRO A 129 -2.05 -11.70 -15.45
C PRO A 129 -3.51 -12.11 -15.32
N GLU A 130 -3.78 -13.36 -14.92
CA GLU A 130 -5.15 -13.85 -14.69
C GLU A 130 -5.82 -13.12 -13.50
N ILE A 131 -5.12 -12.91 -12.39
CA ILE A 131 -5.64 -12.13 -11.25
C ILE A 131 -5.91 -10.69 -11.69
N GLN A 132 -4.99 -10.06 -12.41
CA GLN A 132 -5.14 -8.70 -12.88
C GLN A 132 -6.37 -8.56 -13.81
N GLN A 133 -6.48 -9.44 -14.81
CA GLN A 133 -7.55 -9.40 -15.79
C GLN A 133 -8.92 -9.68 -15.15
N SER A 134 -9.03 -10.75 -14.36
CA SER A 134 -10.28 -11.10 -13.67
C SER A 134 -10.71 -10.04 -12.65
N SER A 135 -9.76 -9.35 -12.01
CA SER A 135 -10.06 -8.20 -11.13
C SER A 135 -10.70 -7.05 -11.90
N ARG A 136 -10.14 -6.70 -13.07
CA ARG A 136 -10.67 -5.63 -13.93
C ARG A 136 -12.05 -5.98 -14.47
N GLU A 137 -12.22 -7.21 -14.94
CA GLU A 137 -13.49 -7.71 -15.46
C GLU A 137 -14.59 -7.61 -14.39
N LEU A 138 -14.31 -8.05 -13.17
CA LEU A 138 -15.28 -7.97 -12.07
C LEU A 138 -15.65 -6.51 -11.75
N LEU A 139 -14.66 -5.62 -11.62
CA LEU A 139 -14.91 -4.20 -11.38
C LEU A 139 -15.77 -3.57 -12.49
N ALA A 140 -15.48 -3.88 -13.75
CA ALA A 140 -16.26 -3.40 -14.89
C ALA A 140 -17.70 -3.94 -14.88
N LEU A 141 -17.89 -5.23 -14.57
CA LEU A 141 -19.21 -5.85 -14.43
C LEU A 141 -20.02 -5.26 -13.27
N MET A 142 -19.34 -4.85 -12.20
CA MET A 142 -19.95 -4.14 -11.06
C MET A 142 -20.27 -2.66 -11.38
N GLY A 143 -19.88 -2.16 -12.56
CA GLY A 143 -20.07 -0.76 -12.95
C GLY A 143 -19.10 0.22 -12.26
N ILE A 144 -17.98 -0.26 -11.74
CA ILE A 144 -16.99 0.55 -11.02
C ILE A 144 -16.02 1.17 -12.01
N PRO A 145 -15.80 2.50 -11.96
CA PRO A 145 -14.81 3.16 -12.80
C PRO A 145 -13.40 2.61 -12.58
N ILE A 146 -12.68 2.40 -13.68
CA ILE A 146 -11.29 1.94 -13.69
C ILE A 146 -10.45 2.96 -14.46
N VAL A 147 -9.32 3.36 -13.89
CA VAL A 147 -8.32 4.20 -14.54
C VAL A 147 -7.04 3.39 -14.74
N GLN A 148 -6.50 3.46 -15.96
CA GLN A 148 -5.18 2.92 -16.27
C GLN A 148 -4.13 4.02 -16.09
N ALA A 149 -3.26 3.90 -15.09
CA ALA A 149 -2.12 4.81 -14.93
C ALA A 149 -1.08 4.57 -16.04
N PRO A 150 -0.33 5.60 -16.45
CA PRO A 150 0.81 5.43 -17.36
C PRO A 150 1.98 4.70 -16.68
N SER A 151 2.20 4.96 -15.39
CA SER A 151 3.19 4.30 -14.53
C SER A 151 2.52 3.87 -13.22
N ASP A 152 2.74 4.58 -12.12
CA ASP A 152 2.28 4.17 -10.81
C ASP A 152 0.83 4.58 -10.54
N GLY A 153 0.02 3.64 -10.04
CA GLY A 153 -1.37 3.87 -9.67
C GLY A 153 -1.50 4.89 -8.55
N GLU A 154 -0.59 4.89 -7.57
CA GLU A 154 -0.57 5.88 -6.49
C GLU A 154 -0.27 7.30 -7.00
N ALA A 155 0.63 7.44 -7.97
CA ALA A 155 0.92 8.74 -8.59
C ALA A 155 -0.29 9.26 -9.38
N GLN A 156 -0.96 8.38 -10.13
CA GLN A 156 -2.17 8.74 -10.86
C GLN A 156 -3.33 9.08 -9.90
N GLY A 157 -3.49 8.34 -8.79
CA GLY A 157 -4.48 8.63 -7.76
C GLY A 157 -4.20 9.96 -7.04
N ALA A 158 -2.93 10.25 -6.74
CA ALA A 158 -2.50 11.53 -6.19
C ALA A 158 -2.79 12.70 -7.14
N TYR A 159 -2.52 12.52 -8.43
CA TYR A 159 -2.83 13.51 -9.46
C TYR A 159 -4.33 13.80 -9.52
N MET A 160 -5.17 12.77 -9.61
CA MET A 160 -6.64 12.92 -9.62
C MET A 160 -7.14 13.65 -8.37
N CYS A 161 -6.56 13.34 -7.21
CA CYS A 161 -6.92 14.00 -5.95
C CYS A 161 -6.49 15.48 -5.95
N SER A 162 -5.28 15.80 -6.41
CA SER A 162 -4.79 17.18 -6.51
C SER A 162 -5.57 18.04 -7.52
N LYS A 163 -6.11 17.42 -8.57
CA LYS A 163 -6.99 18.07 -9.56
C LYS A 163 -8.41 18.29 -9.05
N GLY A 164 -8.83 17.57 -8.02
CA GLY A 164 -10.19 17.63 -7.47
C GLY A 164 -11.18 16.68 -8.14
N ASP A 165 -10.71 15.75 -9.00
CA ASP A 165 -11.56 14.72 -9.60
C ASP A 165 -12.03 13.70 -8.55
N VAL A 166 -11.17 13.45 -7.55
CA VAL A 166 -11.48 12.64 -6.37
C VAL A 166 -11.18 13.40 -5.08
N TRP A 167 -11.91 13.08 -4.01
CA TRP A 167 -11.70 13.71 -2.71
C TRP A 167 -10.40 13.26 -2.03
N ALA A 168 -10.01 11.99 -2.18
CA ALA A 168 -8.78 11.41 -1.63
C ALA A 168 -8.23 10.29 -2.53
N SER A 169 -6.91 10.05 -2.45
CA SER A 169 -6.35 8.76 -2.87
C SER A 169 -6.40 7.77 -1.71
N ALA A 170 -6.46 6.46 -1.99
CA ALA A 170 -6.49 5.42 -0.98
C ALA A 170 -5.44 4.34 -1.23
N SER A 171 -4.55 4.18 -0.25
CA SER A 171 -3.46 3.20 -0.24
C SER A 171 -3.04 2.89 1.20
N GLN A 172 -2.30 1.80 1.39
CA GLN A 172 -1.64 1.49 2.66
C GLN A 172 -0.24 2.10 2.77
N ASP A 173 0.36 2.44 1.66
CA ASP A 173 1.66 3.09 1.61
C ASP A 173 1.46 4.63 1.62
N PHE A 174 2.53 5.39 1.88
CA PHE A 174 2.45 6.86 1.96
C PHE A 174 2.82 7.55 0.64
N ASP A 175 3.10 6.78 -0.40
CA ASP A 175 3.69 7.26 -1.65
C ASP A 175 2.77 8.27 -2.36
N SER A 176 1.44 8.11 -2.22
CA SER A 176 0.46 9.10 -2.69
C SER A 176 0.74 10.53 -2.16
N ILE A 177 1.15 10.68 -0.90
CA ILE A 177 1.48 11.99 -0.32
C ILE A 177 2.77 12.54 -0.95
N LEU A 178 3.76 11.68 -1.21
CA LEU A 178 5.01 12.05 -1.90
C LEU A 178 4.72 12.54 -3.32
N PHE A 179 3.78 11.90 -4.01
CA PHE A 179 3.28 12.34 -5.32
C PHE A 179 2.36 13.58 -5.26
N GLY A 180 2.07 14.09 -4.07
CA GLY A 180 1.35 15.35 -3.87
C GLY A 180 -0.16 15.22 -3.70
N ALA A 181 -0.69 14.06 -3.29
CA ALA A 181 -2.08 13.93 -2.90
C ALA A 181 -2.39 14.85 -1.70
N PRO A 182 -3.41 15.72 -1.78
CA PRO A 182 -3.85 16.50 -0.62
C PRO A 182 -4.36 15.62 0.53
N ARG A 183 -4.94 14.46 0.21
CA ARG A 183 -5.52 13.52 1.18
C ARG A 183 -5.18 12.09 0.82
N LEU A 184 -4.70 11.35 1.82
CA LEU A 184 -4.53 9.90 1.77
C LEU A 184 -5.50 9.23 2.74
N LEU A 185 -6.31 8.33 2.22
CA LEU A 185 -7.12 7.40 2.99
C LEU A 185 -6.40 6.06 3.15
N ARG A 186 -6.26 5.61 4.38
CA ARG A 186 -5.70 4.29 4.71
C ARG A 186 -6.81 3.41 5.28
N ASN A 187 -6.60 2.10 5.16
CA ASN A 187 -7.47 1.06 5.72
C ASN A 187 -8.88 0.94 5.13
N VAL A 188 -9.26 1.76 4.15
CA VAL A 188 -10.64 1.83 3.63
C VAL A 188 -11.18 0.48 3.12
N THR A 189 -10.33 -0.39 2.56
CA THR A 189 -10.71 -1.71 2.04
C THR A 189 -10.57 -2.84 3.05
N ILE A 190 -10.05 -2.57 4.25
CA ILE A 190 -9.75 -3.57 5.30
C ILE A 190 -10.36 -3.22 6.67
N THR A 191 -11.22 -2.20 6.74
CA THR A 191 -11.89 -1.76 7.97
C THR A 191 -12.67 -2.92 8.63
N GLY A 192 -12.68 -2.90 9.97
CA GLY A 192 -13.44 -3.79 10.84
C GLY A 192 -12.59 -4.69 11.73
N ARG A 193 -13.27 -5.57 12.46
CA ARG A 193 -12.68 -6.46 13.46
C ARG A 193 -11.90 -7.60 12.80
N ARG A 194 -10.58 -7.64 13.03
CA ARG A 194 -9.66 -8.62 12.43
C ARG A 194 -8.97 -9.47 13.50
N LYS A 195 -8.91 -10.79 13.31
CA LYS A 195 -8.06 -11.67 14.14
C LYS A 195 -6.58 -11.40 13.84
N VAL A 196 -5.78 -11.18 14.88
CA VAL A 196 -4.34 -11.01 14.78
C VAL A 196 -3.70 -12.37 14.45
N PRO A 197 -2.89 -12.48 13.39
CA PRO A 197 -2.26 -13.75 13.02
C PRO A 197 -1.51 -14.40 14.19
N GLY A 198 -1.78 -15.68 14.45
CA GLY A 198 -1.12 -16.47 15.49
C GLY A 198 -1.50 -16.14 16.94
N LYS A 199 -2.42 -15.19 17.17
CA LYS A 199 -2.92 -14.77 18.49
C LYS A 199 -4.45 -14.84 18.54
N ASP A 200 -5.01 -15.19 19.70
CA ASP A 200 -6.46 -15.10 19.95
C ASP A 200 -6.86 -13.68 20.36
N LEU A 201 -6.37 -12.70 19.61
CA LEU A 201 -6.66 -11.28 19.78
C LEU A 201 -7.36 -10.77 18.53
N TYR A 202 -8.36 -9.91 18.70
CA TYR A 202 -8.95 -9.17 17.61
C TYR A 202 -8.50 -7.72 17.68
N ARG A 203 -8.05 -7.17 16.55
CA ARG A 203 -7.76 -5.75 16.38
C ARG A 203 -8.87 -5.14 15.55
N ASP A 204 -9.42 -4.03 16.03
CA ASP A 204 -10.29 -3.21 15.22
C ASP A 204 -9.43 -2.34 14.30
N VAL A 205 -9.61 -2.50 12.99
CA VAL A 205 -8.90 -1.70 11.99
C VAL A 205 -9.84 -0.59 11.57
N LYS A 206 -9.44 0.65 11.87
CA LYS A 206 -10.23 1.83 11.54
C LYS A 206 -9.71 2.52 10.28
N THR A 207 -10.60 3.18 9.57
CA THR A 207 -10.24 4.03 8.44
C THR A 207 -9.51 5.26 8.96
N GLU A 208 -8.42 5.63 8.29
CA GLU A 208 -7.53 6.72 8.69
C GLU A 208 -7.42 7.71 7.53
N VAL A 209 -7.55 9.01 7.81
CA VAL A 209 -7.29 10.10 6.87
C VAL A 209 -6.02 10.81 7.28
N VAL A 210 -5.14 11.02 6.31
CA VAL A 210 -3.95 11.85 6.43
C VAL A 210 -4.14 13.05 5.52
N GLU A 211 -4.28 14.23 6.12
CA GLU A 211 -4.29 15.52 5.41
C GLU A 211 -2.83 15.95 5.19
N SER A 212 -2.39 16.00 3.93
CA SER A 212 -0.98 16.25 3.58
C SER A 212 -0.45 17.54 4.18
N LYS A 213 -1.25 18.61 4.14
CA LYS A 213 -0.87 19.91 4.69
C LYS A 213 -0.62 19.84 6.20
N GLU A 214 -1.56 19.29 6.96
CA GLU A 214 -1.42 19.19 8.42
C GLU A 214 -0.25 18.28 8.81
N PHE A 215 -0.02 17.22 8.04
CA PHE A 215 1.12 16.34 8.24
C PHE A 215 2.46 17.05 7.97
N LEU A 216 2.58 17.79 6.87
CA LEU A 216 3.79 18.56 6.56
C LEU A 216 4.03 19.68 7.58
N ASP A 217 2.97 20.41 7.96
CA ASP A 217 3.03 21.47 8.97
C ASP A 217 3.49 20.93 10.34
N SER A 218 3.07 19.72 10.73
CA SER A 218 3.48 19.12 12.02
C SER A 218 4.95 18.69 12.02
N LEU A 219 5.50 18.32 10.86
CA LEU A 219 6.92 18.05 10.69
C LEU A 219 7.76 19.33 10.56
N GLY A 220 7.14 20.42 10.09
CA GLY A 220 7.80 21.68 9.78
C GLY A 220 8.72 21.56 8.56
N ILE A 221 8.28 20.83 7.55
CA ILE A 221 8.95 20.65 6.25
C ILE A 221 7.93 20.78 5.12
N ASP A 222 8.39 21.05 3.91
CA ASP A 222 7.53 20.97 2.72
C ASP A 222 7.54 19.57 2.06
N ARG A 223 6.82 19.45 0.94
CA ARG A 223 6.70 18.17 0.23
C ARG A 223 8.03 17.75 -0.42
N GLU A 224 8.81 18.68 -0.96
CA GLU A 224 10.09 18.35 -1.61
C GLU A 224 11.08 17.82 -0.58
N GLN A 225 11.14 18.46 0.58
CA GLN A 225 11.89 18.00 1.75
C GLN A 225 11.41 16.62 2.26
N LEU A 226 10.11 16.34 2.22
CA LEU A 226 9.60 15.02 2.56
C LEU A 226 10.06 13.96 1.54
N VAL A 227 10.10 14.30 0.25
CA VAL A 227 10.63 13.40 -0.81
C VAL A 227 12.11 13.14 -0.59
N ASP A 228 12.92 14.18 -0.35
CA ASP A 228 14.35 14.07 -0.05
C ASP A 228 14.62 13.16 1.14
N MET A 229 13.87 13.37 2.22
CA MET A 229 13.90 12.53 3.40
C MET A 229 13.62 11.05 3.05
N CYS A 230 12.62 10.80 2.21
CA CYS A 230 12.24 9.45 1.80
C CYS A 230 13.31 8.79 0.92
N ILE A 231 13.96 9.55 0.03
CA ILE A 231 15.09 9.06 -0.78
C ILE A 231 16.26 8.65 0.13
N LEU A 232 16.58 9.45 1.16
CA LEU A 232 17.62 9.10 2.14
C LEU A 232 17.30 7.80 2.90
N MET A 233 16.02 7.55 3.19
CA MET A 233 15.56 6.32 3.87
C MET A 233 15.50 5.09 2.95
N GLY A 234 15.39 5.32 1.64
CA GLY A 234 15.13 4.29 0.64
C GLY A 234 13.67 4.26 0.23
N THR A 235 13.46 4.15 -1.08
CA THR A 235 12.15 4.10 -1.73
C THR A 235 12.06 2.87 -2.64
N ASP A 236 10.95 2.71 -3.36
CA ASP A 236 10.88 1.72 -4.44
C ASP A 236 11.82 2.04 -5.62
N PHE A 237 12.46 3.21 -5.64
CA PHE A 237 13.35 3.65 -6.73
C PHE A 237 14.84 3.63 -6.36
N ASN A 238 15.20 3.52 -5.08
CA ASN A 238 16.58 3.56 -4.62
C ASN A 238 16.77 2.82 -3.29
N GLY A 239 17.97 2.27 -3.05
CA GLY A 239 18.25 1.46 -1.86
C GLY A 239 18.32 2.23 -0.52
N GLY A 240 18.36 3.56 -0.56
CA GLY A 240 18.53 4.41 0.63
C GLY A 240 19.89 4.28 1.30
N ILE A 241 20.08 4.99 2.41
CA ILE A 241 21.34 4.99 3.17
C ILE A 241 21.16 4.16 4.44
N SER A 242 22.04 3.18 4.63
CA SER A 242 22.03 2.31 5.81
C SER A 242 22.05 3.11 7.11
N GLY A 243 21.14 2.77 8.02
CA GLY A 243 21.02 3.43 9.33
C GLY A 243 20.29 4.77 9.31
N ILE A 244 19.69 5.19 8.18
CA ILE A 244 18.77 6.33 8.12
C ILE A 244 17.32 5.82 8.14
N GLY A 245 16.64 6.07 9.26
CA GLY A 245 15.20 5.84 9.41
C GLY A 245 14.43 7.16 9.56
N PRO A 246 13.09 7.12 9.76
CA PRO A 246 12.21 8.28 9.71
C PRO A 246 12.68 9.47 10.55
N LYS A 247 13.02 9.24 11.82
CA LYS A 247 13.45 10.33 12.73
C LYS A 247 14.79 10.94 12.34
N LYS A 248 15.73 10.11 11.85
CA LYS A 248 17.07 10.57 11.46
C LYS A 248 17.02 11.30 10.11
N GLY A 249 16.25 10.78 9.15
CA GLY A 249 16.00 11.43 7.87
C GLY A 249 15.37 12.81 8.06
N LEU A 250 14.31 12.90 8.87
CA LEU A 250 13.67 14.18 9.18
C LEU A 250 14.67 15.18 9.80
N LYS A 251 15.46 14.73 10.76
CA LYS A 251 16.48 15.58 11.39
C LYS A 251 17.48 16.12 10.36
N LEU A 252 18.01 15.25 9.49
CA LEU A 252 18.97 15.65 8.46
C LEU A 252 18.40 16.72 7.53
N ILE A 253 17.18 16.52 7.05
CA ILE A 253 16.54 17.49 6.15
C ILE A 253 16.24 18.81 6.87
N LYS A 254 15.84 18.78 8.14
CA LYS A 254 15.65 20.02 8.91
C LYS A 254 16.94 20.76 9.21
N ASP A 255 18.04 20.03 9.40
CA ASP A 255 19.35 20.61 9.72
C ASP A 255 20.07 21.14 8.45
N HIS A 256 19.83 20.52 7.29
CA HIS A 256 20.59 20.80 6.06
C HIS A 256 19.76 21.37 4.90
N GLY A 257 18.43 21.38 5.00
CA GLY A 257 17.52 21.96 4.00
C GLY A 257 17.07 20.96 2.94
N ASP A 258 18.02 20.33 2.25
CA ASP A 258 17.78 19.42 1.11
C ASP A 258 18.68 18.17 1.17
N ILE A 259 18.46 17.25 0.23
CA ILE A 259 19.23 16.02 0.14
C ILE A 259 20.70 16.26 -0.21
N GLU A 260 21.03 17.19 -1.10
CA GLU A 260 22.40 17.47 -1.54
C GLU A 260 23.30 17.90 -0.36
N HIS A 261 22.82 18.82 0.47
CA HIS A 261 23.56 19.28 1.65
C HIS A 261 23.62 18.20 2.73
N ALA A 262 22.57 17.40 2.91
CA ALA A 262 22.57 16.28 3.84
C ALA A 262 23.62 15.21 3.45
N LEU A 263 23.73 14.90 2.17
CA LEU A 263 24.74 13.97 1.63
C LEU A 263 26.16 14.49 1.79
N ALA A 264 26.38 15.77 1.49
CA ALA A 264 27.68 16.43 1.68
C ALA A 264 28.11 16.36 3.16
N HIS A 265 27.19 16.55 4.11
CA HIS A 265 27.47 16.40 5.54
C HIS A 265 27.82 14.96 5.93
N LEU A 266 27.13 13.98 5.35
CA LEU A 266 27.36 12.56 5.61
C LEU A 266 28.62 12.02 4.91
N GLY A 267 29.16 12.73 3.92
CA GLY A 267 30.28 12.29 3.11
C GLY A 267 29.95 11.07 2.25
N VAL A 268 28.70 10.97 1.77
CA VAL A 268 28.21 9.87 0.94
C VAL A 268 27.54 10.43 -0.31
N GLU A 269 27.58 9.68 -1.40
CA GLU A 269 26.80 9.97 -2.62
C GLU A 269 25.48 9.19 -2.59
N ILE A 270 24.47 9.62 -3.36
CA ILE A 270 23.22 8.86 -3.50
C ILE A 270 23.57 7.49 -4.09
N PRO A 271 23.18 6.38 -3.43
CA PRO A 271 23.32 5.06 -4.04
C PRO A 271 22.54 5.02 -5.37
N GLU A 272 23.21 4.65 -6.46
CA GLU A 272 22.58 4.40 -7.76
C GLU A 272 21.37 3.46 -7.66
#